data_AF-A0A090RWW7-F1
#
_entry.id   AF-A0A090RWW7-F1
#
_cell.length_a   1.000
_cell.length_b   1.000
_cell.length_c   1.000
_cell.angle_alpha   90.00
_cell.angle_beta   90.00
_cell.angle_gamma   90.00
#
_symmetry.space_group_name_H-M   'P 1'
#
loop_
_entity.id
_entity.type
_entity.pdbx_description
1 polymer ?
#
loop_
_entity_poly.entity_id
_entity_poly.type
_entity_poly.pdbx_seq_one_letter_code
_entity_poly.pdbx_strand_id
1 'polypeptide(L)'
;MYNLFVPLIVGYLVWDRSSWRGEVSDTIFFKDAMLNNNLTAVSSGSQYTVSALQERFTEFNRGNEGYGIKGLYQGSHQIYDDYSFDYKLYKYRYVIKRTETYTDSKGKLRTRTVRSEYFRDGLLFDFPYAKGVNVSADGRLKYKGERYTSASNEFNRSFKVTANEKIEAAKLLTPAVVETLNNGLEGS
;
A
#
# COMPACT_ATOMS: atom_id res chain seq x y z
N MET A 1 -39.41 24.01 38.76
CA MET A 1 -38.90 22.77 38.14
C MET A 1 -38.16 23.14 36.87
N TYR A 2 -36.84 23.37 36.94
CA TYR A 2 -36.03 23.70 35.78
C TYR A 2 -35.51 22.42 35.12
N ASN A 3 -35.67 22.34 33.80
CA ASN A 3 -35.47 21.17 32.95
C ASN A 3 -34.07 20.56 33.06
N LEU A 4 -33.95 19.48 33.85
CA LEU A 4 -32.76 18.62 33.89
C LEU A 4 -32.52 17.87 32.56
N PHE A 5 -33.48 17.90 31.64
CA PHE A 5 -33.40 17.20 30.35
C PHE A 5 -32.55 17.93 29.29
N VAL A 6 -32.47 19.26 29.35
CA VAL A 6 -31.67 20.05 28.38
C VAL A 6 -30.17 19.75 28.46
N PRO A 7 -29.51 19.72 29.64
CA PRO A 7 -28.09 19.40 29.71
C PRO A 7 -27.79 17.94 29.34
N LEU A 8 -28.73 17.01 29.56
CA LEU A 8 -28.58 15.62 29.11
C LEU A 8 -28.67 15.48 27.59
N ILE A 9 -29.58 16.20 26.93
CA ILE A 9 -29.71 16.23 25.47
C ILE A 9 -28.48 16.91 24.83
N VAL A 10 -28.00 18.01 25.41
CA VAL A 10 -26.79 18.70 24.94
C VAL A 10 -25.55 17.83 25.16
N GLY A 11 -25.43 17.18 26.31
CA GLY A 11 -24.35 16.23 26.60
C GLY A 11 -24.35 15.03 25.65
N TYR A 12 -25.52 14.45 25.38
CA TYR A 12 -25.69 13.36 24.40
C TYR A 12 -25.33 13.81 22.98
N LEU A 13 -25.77 15.00 22.54
CA LEU A 13 -25.42 15.56 21.22
C LEU A 13 -23.93 15.90 21.07
N VAL A 14 -23.26 16.29 22.15
CA VAL A 14 -21.81 16.56 22.15
C VAL A 14 -21.01 15.25 22.17
N TRP A 15 -21.49 14.22 22.88
CA TRP A 15 -20.87 12.89 22.92
C TRP A 15 -21.06 12.14 21.58
N ASP A 16 -22.26 12.17 21.01
CA ASP A 16 -22.58 11.58 19.69
C ASP A 16 -21.80 12.26 18.56
N ARG A 17 -21.45 13.55 18.72
CA ARG A 17 -20.57 14.27 17.79
C ARG A 17 -19.08 13.94 17.94
N SER A 18 -18.65 13.27 19.00
CA SER A 18 -17.22 12.97 19.22
C SER A 18 -16.71 11.86 18.31
N SER A 19 -17.55 10.86 17.99
CA SER A 19 -17.18 9.75 17.11
C SER A 19 -17.21 10.16 15.63
N TRP A 20 -18.13 11.05 15.24
CA TRP A 20 -18.20 11.58 13.87
C TRP A 20 -17.03 12.53 13.54
N ARG A 21 -16.46 13.22 14.55
CA ARG A 21 -15.30 14.09 14.36
C ARG A 21 -14.09 13.34 13.85
N GLY A 22 -13.83 12.10 14.27
CA GLY A 22 -12.68 11.34 13.76
C GLY A 22 -12.76 11.15 12.25
N GLU A 23 -13.86 10.56 11.77
CA GLU A 23 -14.02 10.23 10.34
C GLU A 23 -14.17 11.49 9.45
N VAL A 24 -14.84 12.54 9.94
CA VAL A 24 -14.94 13.81 9.21
C VAL A 24 -13.64 14.60 9.25
N SER A 25 -12.95 14.62 10.40
CA SER A 25 -11.64 15.25 10.53
C SER A 25 -10.63 14.56 9.61
N ASP A 26 -10.58 13.23 9.62
CA ASP A 26 -9.70 12.46 8.74
C ASP A 26 -10.05 12.68 7.26
N THR A 27 -11.33 12.75 6.92
CA THR A 27 -11.78 13.08 5.56
C THR A 27 -11.39 14.52 5.16
N ILE A 28 -11.50 15.47 6.08
CA ILE A 28 -11.11 16.87 5.85
C ILE A 28 -9.60 16.98 5.70
N PHE A 29 -8.81 16.39 6.60
CA PHE A 29 -7.35 16.33 6.50
C PHE A 29 -6.90 15.64 5.22
N PHE A 30 -7.57 14.56 4.83
CA PHE A 30 -7.28 13.88 3.58
C PHE A 30 -7.58 14.76 2.35
N LYS A 31 -8.73 15.44 2.33
CA LYS A 31 -9.08 16.38 1.26
C LYS A 31 -8.16 17.60 1.22
N ASP A 32 -7.77 18.12 2.37
CA ASP A 32 -6.81 19.21 2.51
C ASP A 32 -5.43 18.78 1.99
N ALA A 33 -4.96 17.59 2.39
CA ALA A 33 -3.74 17.00 1.84
C ALA A 33 -3.84 16.78 0.31
N MET A 34 -4.99 16.36 -0.20
CA MET A 34 -5.21 16.26 -1.64
C MET A 34 -5.11 17.63 -2.32
N LEU A 35 -5.78 18.66 -1.80
CA LEU A 35 -5.76 20.01 -2.36
C LEU A 35 -4.34 20.61 -2.33
N ASN A 36 -3.66 20.51 -1.19
CA ASN A 36 -2.30 21.02 -1.01
C ASN A 36 -1.29 20.33 -1.94
N ASN A 37 -1.55 19.08 -2.34
CA ASN A 37 -0.71 18.33 -3.27
C ASN A 37 -1.25 18.29 -4.70
N ASN A 38 -2.26 19.11 -5.04
CA ASN A 38 -2.94 19.14 -6.34
C ASN A 38 -3.39 17.75 -6.84
N LEU A 39 -3.83 16.90 -5.91
CA LEU A 39 -4.30 15.55 -6.19
C LEU A 39 -5.77 15.56 -6.59
N THR A 40 -6.10 14.80 -7.63
CA THR A 40 -7.48 14.62 -8.10
C THR A 40 -7.87 13.15 -8.03
N ALA A 41 -9.11 12.87 -7.60
CA ALA A 41 -9.60 11.49 -7.56
C ALA A 41 -9.80 10.95 -8.98
N VAL A 42 -9.34 9.73 -9.22
CA VAL A 42 -9.51 9.05 -10.51
C VAL A 42 -10.86 8.31 -10.49
N SER A 43 -11.68 8.54 -11.52
CA SER A 43 -13.03 7.98 -11.58
C SER A 43 -13.04 6.46 -11.80
N SER A 44 -14.12 5.84 -11.30
CA SER A 44 -14.47 4.44 -11.55
C SER A 44 -14.79 4.25 -13.04
N GLY A 45 -13.89 3.58 -13.76
CA GLY A 45 -13.94 3.43 -15.23
C GLY A 45 -12.57 3.64 -15.91
N SER A 46 -11.57 4.08 -15.16
CA SER A 46 -10.20 4.21 -15.68
C SER A 46 -9.56 2.85 -16.02
N GLN A 47 -8.55 2.88 -16.89
CA GLN A 47 -7.67 1.74 -17.23
C GLN A 47 -6.96 1.07 -16.03
N TYR A 48 -7.13 1.61 -14.82
CA TYR A 48 -6.53 1.13 -13.58
C TYR A 48 -7.50 0.21 -12.81
N THR A 49 -8.15 -0.70 -13.53
CA THR A 49 -8.90 -1.78 -12.88
C THR A 49 -7.93 -2.69 -12.13
N VAL A 50 -8.44 -3.38 -11.11
CA VAL A 50 -7.61 -4.33 -10.34
C VAL A 50 -7.00 -5.40 -11.24
N SER A 51 -7.77 -5.92 -12.21
CA SER A 51 -7.28 -6.92 -13.16
C SER A 51 -6.14 -6.38 -14.03
N ALA A 52 -6.28 -5.17 -14.58
CA ALA A 52 -5.23 -4.53 -15.37
C ALA A 52 -3.95 -4.28 -14.54
N LEU A 53 -4.12 -3.91 -13.27
CA LEU A 53 -3.01 -3.74 -12.34
C LEU A 53 -2.33 -5.06 -11.96
N GLN A 54 -3.09 -6.15 -11.79
CA GLN A 54 -2.59 -7.50 -11.50
C GLN A 54 -1.78 -8.09 -12.66
N GLU A 55 -2.18 -7.80 -13.90
CA GLU A 55 -1.43 -8.19 -15.10
C GLU A 55 -0.08 -7.47 -15.19
N ARG A 56 -0.03 -6.20 -14.78
CA ARG A 56 1.15 -5.35 -14.90
C ARG A 56 2.11 -5.47 -13.72
N PHE A 57 1.60 -5.62 -12.51
CA PHE A 57 2.40 -5.60 -11.29
C PHE A 57 2.00 -6.72 -10.33
N THR A 58 3.00 -7.49 -9.91
CA THR A 58 2.81 -8.57 -8.93
C THR A 58 2.34 -8.07 -7.57
N GLU A 59 2.50 -6.78 -7.26
CA GLU A 59 2.04 -6.16 -6.01
C GLU A 59 0.53 -6.31 -5.79
N PHE A 60 -0.26 -6.32 -6.86
CA PHE A 60 -1.72 -6.47 -6.77
C PHE A 60 -2.16 -7.95 -6.78
N ASN A 61 -1.23 -8.90 -6.81
CA ASN A 61 -1.52 -10.34 -6.66
C ASN A 61 -1.47 -10.79 -5.18
N ARG A 62 -1.59 -9.84 -4.24
CA ARG A 62 -1.64 -10.13 -2.80
C ARG A 62 -3.05 -10.54 -2.37
N GLY A 63 -3.10 -11.43 -1.38
CA GLY A 63 -4.35 -11.97 -0.87
C GLY A 63 -4.94 -13.05 -1.75
N ASN A 64 -6.05 -13.61 -1.30
CA ASN A 64 -6.77 -14.67 -2.02
C ASN A 64 -8.29 -14.41 -2.11
N GLU A 65 -8.80 -13.37 -1.46
CA GLU A 65 -10.18 -12.90 -1.62
C GLU A 65 -10.29 -11.41 -1.28
N GLY A 66 -11.46 -10.81 -1.58
CA GLY A 66 -11.86 -9.50 -1.05
C GLY A 66 -10.98 -8.31 -1.45
N TYR A 67 -10.22 -8.44 -2.53
CA TYR A 67 -9.27 -7.42 -2.98
C TYR A 67 -9.91 -6.30 -3.79
N GLY A 68 -9.32 -5.10 -3.73
CA GLY A 68 -9.81 -3.96 -4.49
C GLY A 68 -9.02 -2.66 -4.24
N ILE A 69 -9.04 -1.77 -5.23
CA ILE A 69 -8.55 -0.40 -5.07
C ILE A 69 -9.62 0.40 -4.32
N LYS A 70 -9.27 0.89 -3.14
CA LYS A 70 -10.14 1.71 -2.26
C LYS A 70 -9.98 3.20 -2.49
N GLY A 71 -8.81 3.62 -2.97
CA GLY A 71 -8.54 4.99 -3.36
C GLY A 71 -7.56 5.00 -4.52
N LEU A 72 -7.83 5.86 -5.51
CA LEU A 72 -6.92 6.13 -6.60
C LEU A 72 -6.96 7.63 -6.87
N TYR A 73 -5.80 8.25 -6.78
CA TYR A 73 -5.64 9.70 -6.90
C TYR A 73 -4.50 9.96 -7.87
N GLN A 74 -4.64 10.94 -8.75
CA GLN A 74 -3.60 11.34 -9.68
C GLN A 74 -3.04 12.70 -9.28
N GLY A 75 -1.75 12.87 -9.48
CA GLY A 75 -1.05 14.14 -9.34
C GLY A 75 0.02 14.26 -10.42
N SER A 76 0.59 15.45 -10.52
CA SER A 76 1.77 15.72 -11.33
C SER A 76 2.82 16.35 -10.43
N HIS A 77 4.07 15.94 -10.57
CA HIS A 77 5.18 16.49 -9.79
C HIS A 77 6.21 17.11 -10.72
N GLN A 78 6.52 18.38 -10.49
CA GLN A 78 7.60 19.09 -11.17
C GLN A 78 8.90 18.87 -10.42
N ILE A 79 9.92 18.32 -11.08
CA ILE A 79 11.27 18.17 -10.50
C ILE A 79 12.12 19.40 -10.82
N TYR A 80 12.12 19.82 -12.09
CA TYR A 80 12.84 20.99 -12.62
C TYR A 80 11.95 21.70 -13.63
N ASP A 81 12.27 22.93 -14.04
CA ASP A 81 11.41 23.77 -14.91
C ASP A 81 10.88 23.04 -16.17
N ASP A 82 11.64 22.12 -16.75
CA ASP A 82 11.26 21.39 -17.97
C ASP A 82 10.89 19.91 -17.74
N TYR A 83 10.89 19.43 -16.49
CA TYR A 83 10.63 18.02 -16.20
C TYR A 83 9.56 17.83 -15.12
N SER A 84 8.41 17.32 -15.57
CA SER A 84 7.35 16.81 -14.72
C SER A 84 7.04 15.35 -15.03
N PHE A 85 6.50 14.66 -14.03
CA PHE A 85 5.94 13.34 -14.24
C PHE A 85 4.58 13.21 -13.57
N ASP A 86 3.70 12.49 -14.24
CA ASP A 86 2.40 12.12 -13.69
C ASP A 86 2.54 10.87 -12.84
N TYR A 87 1.86 10.89 -11.70
CA TYR A 87 1.83 9.76 -10.78
C TYR A 87 0.41 9.52 -10.27
N LYS A 88 0.23 8.33 -9.71
CA LYS A 88 -1.01 7.91 -9.07
C LYS A 88 -0.72 7.34 -7.70
N LEU A 89 -1.40 7.85 -6.69
CA LEU A 89 -1.44 7.25 -5.36
C LEU A 89 -2.57 6.24 -5.33
N TYR A 90 -2.28 5.03 -4.87
CA TYR A 90 -3.28 3.99 -4.70
C TYR A 90 -3.35 3.56 -3.24
N LYS A 91 -4.56 3.18 -2.82
CA LYS A 91 -4.82 2.42 -1.61
C LYS A 91 -5.45 1.10 -1.99
N TYR A 92 -4.67 0.02 -1.91
CA TYR A 92 -5.09 -1.32 -2.27
C TYR A 92 -5.43 -2.11 -1.01
N ARG A 93 -6.60 -2.74 -1.00
CA ARG A 93 -7.05 -3.64 0.04
C ARG A 93 -6.95 -5.08 -0.44
N TYR A 94 -6.54 -5.99 0.41
CA TYR A 94 -6.65 -7.43 0.17
C TYR A 94 -6.93 -8.22 1.46
N VAL A 95 -7.51 -9.41 1.32
CA VAL A 95 -7.75 -10.33 2.44
C VAL A 95 -6.94 -11.60 2.24
N ILE A 96 -6.34 -12.09 3.32
CA ILE A 96 -5.77 -13.43 3.41
C ILE A 96 -6.72 -14.29 4.24
N LYS A 97 -7.36 -15.25 3.58
CA LYS A 97 -8.15 -16.31 4.22
C LYS A 97 -7.30 -17.57 4.35
N ARG A 98 -7.14 -18.09 5.56
CA ARG A 98 -6.43 -19.35 5.82
C ARG A 98 -7.22 -20.25 6.76
N THR A 99 -7.08 -21.55 6.58
CA THR A 99 -7.62 -22.55 7.50
C THR A 99 -6.54 -22.93 8.50
N GLU A 100 -6.79 -22.70 9.78
CA GLU A 100 -5.91 -23.09 10.87
C GLU A 100 -6.44 -24.35 11.54
N THR A 101 -5.56 -25.32 11.77
CA THR A 101 -5.88 -26.50 12.57
C THR A 101 -5.43 -26.25 14.00
N TYR A 102 -6.30 -26.52 14.98
CA TYR A 102 -5.99 -26.40 16.40
C TYR A 102 -6.57 -27.60 17.15
N THR A 103 -5.99 -27.88 18.32
CA THR A 103 -6.43 -28.95 19.21
C THR A 103 -7.35 -28.35 20.26
N ASP A 104 -8.56 -28.88 20.39
CA ASP A 104 -9.47 -28.44 21.45
C ASP A 104 -9.04 -28.98 22.84
N SER A 105 -9.67 -28.49 23.90
CA SER A 105 -9.39 -28.91 25.28
C SER A 105 -9.66 -30.40 25.55
N LYS A 106 -10.22 -31.13 24.57
CA LYS A 106 -10.50 -32.57 24.61
C LYS A 106 -9.57 -33.37 23.70
N GLY A 107 -8.51 -32.76 23.16
CA GLY A 107 -7.52 -33.42 22.33
C GLY A 107 -7.96 -33.67 20.89
N LYS A 108 -9.11 -33.13 20.45
CA LYS A 108 -9.60 -33.34 19.08
C LYS A 108 -9.11 -32.23 18.15
N LEU A 109 -8.61 -32.63 16.98
CA LEU A 109 -8.25 -31.70 15.90
C LEU A 109 -9.51 -31.04 15.35
N ARG A 110 -9.49 -29.70 15.32
CA ARG A 110 -10.52 -28.84 14.77
C ARG A 110 -9.90 -27.87 13.79
N THR A 111 -10.70 -27.41 12.84
CA THR A 111 -10.29 -26.37 11.90
C THR A 111 -11.10 -25.10 12.13
N ARG A 112 -10.48 -23.95 11.95
CA ARG A 112 -11.15 -22.65 11.88
C ARG A 112 -10.67 -21.88 10.67
N THR A 113 -11.55 -21.09 10.08
CA THR A 113 -11.18 -20.16 9.02
C THR A 113 -10.83 -18.82 9.65
N VAL A 114 -9.62 -18.33 9.41
CA VAL A 114 -9.17 -17.00 9.83
C VAL A 114 -9.10 -16.10 8.60
N ARG A 115 -9.66 -14.90 8.74
CA ARG A 115 -9.64 -13.84 7.73
C ARG A 115 -8.88 -12.66 8.30
N SER A 116 -7.86 -12.20 7.59
CA SER A 116 -7.09 -11.02 7.94
C SER A 116 -7.08 -10.05 6.79
N GLU A 117 -7.52 -8.82 7.06
CA GLU A 117 -7.57 -7.73 6.11
C GLU A 117 -6.30 -6.88 6.19
N TYR A 118 -5.81 -6.46 5.02
CA TYR A 118 -4.59 -5.68 4.89
C TYR A 118 -4.79 -4.55 3.88
N PHE A 119 -4.03 -3.48 4.07
CA PHE A 119 -3.95 -2.34 3.16
C PHE A 119 -2.52 -2.12 2.69
N ARG A 120 -2.38 -1.67 1.45
CA ARG A 120 -1.14 -1.24 0.82
C ARG A 120 -1.37 0.10 0.16
N ASP A 121 -0.66 1.09 0.66
CA ASP A 121 -0.59 2.41 0.06
C ASP A 121 0.68 2.48 -0.79
N GLY A 122 0.60 3.10 -1.96
CA GLY A 122 1.76 3.20 -2.84
C GLY A 122 1.58 4.19 -3.97
N LEU A 123 2.66 4.39 -4.72
CA LEU A 123 2.74 5.31 -5.85
C LEU A 123 3.00 4.54 -7.14
N LEU A 124 2.30 4.92 -8.20
CA LEU A 124 2.35 4.35 -9.54
C LEU A 124 2.67 5.45 -10.53
N PHE A 125 3.70 5.26 -11.33
CA PHE A 125 4.16 6.24 -12.32
C PHE A 125 4.94 5.52 -13.40
N ASP A 126 5.10 6.17 -14.54
CA ASP A 126 5.91 5.61 -15.62
C ASP A 126 7.39 5.82 -15.32
N PHE A 127 8.09 4.70 -15.09
CA PHE A 127 9.51 4.70 -14.76
C PHE A 127 10.32 4.18 -15.95
N PRO A 128 10.93 5.05 -16.78
CA PRO A 128 11.59 4.63 -18.01
C PRO A 128 12.98 4.01 -17.78
N TYR A 129 13.54 4.16 -16.58
CA TYR A 129 14.94 3.79 -16.30
C TYR A 129 15.13 2.31 -15.95
N ALA A 130 14.06 1.60 -15.59
CA ALA A 130 14.11 0.16 -15.37
C ALA A 130 12.79 -0.50 -15.72
N LYS A 131 12.87 -1.68 -16.34
CA LYS A 131 11.70 -2.51 -16.63
C LYS A 131 11.99 -3.94 -16.20
N GLY A 132 10.94 -4.61 -15.72
CA GLY A 132 11.03 -6.02 -15.41
C GLY A 132 11.90 -6.34 -14.20
N VAL A 133 12.01 -5.40 -13.26
CA VAL A 133 12.73 -5.55 -11.99
C VAL A 133 11.72 -5.48 -10.85
N ASN A 134 11.82 -6.40 -9.91
CA ASN A 134 11.09 -6.38 -8.65
C ASN A 134 12.09 -6.35 -7.48
N VAL A 135 11.88 -5.40 -6.58
CA VAL A 135 12.60 -5.28 -5.30
C VAL A 135 11.56 -5.36 -4.20
N SER A 136 11.73 -6.30 -3.27
CA SER A 136 10.76 -6.56 -2.20
C SER A 136 11.47 -6.84 -0.87
N ALA A 137 11.00 -6.24 0.22
CA ALA A 137 11.50 -6.52 1.57
C ALA A 137 10.81 -7.75 2.22
N ASP A 138 9.54 -8.00 1.91
CA ASP A 138 8.77 -9.07 2.56
C ASP A 138 8.87 -10.43 1.84
N GLY A 139 9.34 -10.44 0.59
CA GLY A 139 9.49 -11.66 -0.22
C GLY A 139 8.19 -12.45 -0.41
N ARG A 140 7.02 -11.85 -0.11
CA ARG A 140 5.73 -12.54 -0.12
C ARG A 140 5.21 -12.79 -1.53
N LEU A 141 5.71 -12.01 -2.48
CA LEU A 141 5.30 -12.06 -3.87
C LEU A 141 6.33 -12.79 -4.70
N LYS A 142 5.83 -13.65 -5.58
CA LYS A 142 6.65 -14.34 -6.57
C LYS A 142 6.63 -13.53 -7.87
N TYR A 143 7.76 -12.92 -8.18
CA TYR A 143 8.00 -12.36 -9.49
C TYR A 143 8.66 -13.43 -10.38
N LYS A 144 8.23 -13.54 -11.64
CA LYS A 144 8.84 -14.48 -12.59
C LYS A 144 10.14 -13.86 -13.10
N GLY A 145 11.26 -14.56 -12.95
CA GLY A 145 12.56 -14.09 -13.42
C GLY A 145 13.72 -14.69 -12.66
N GLU A 146 14.91 -14.17 -12.92
CA GLU A 146 16.14 -14.54 -12.26
C GLU A 146 16.34 -13.74 -10.97
N ARG A 147 16.82 -14.43 -9.93
CA ARG A 147 17.24 -13.77 -8.69
C ARG A 147 18.54 -12.99 -8.94
N TYR A 148 18.56 -11.75 -8.46
CA TYR A 148 19.74 -10.90 -8.44
C TYR A 148 20.25 -10.73 -7.01
N THR A 149 21.55 -10.56 -6.85
CA THR A 149 22.22 -10.34 -5.57
C THR A 149 23.27 -9.26 -5.80
N SER A 150 23.18 -8.17 -5.04
CA SER A 150 24.13 -7.06 -5.15
C SER A 150 25.43 -7.39 -4.41
N ALA A 151 26.43 -6.52 -4.49
CA ALA A 151 27.65 -6.65 -3.69
C ALA A 151 27.44 -6.38 -2.19
N SER A 152 26.33 -5.72 -1.81
CA SER A 152 26.04 -5.38 -0.40
C SER A 152 25.29 -6.52 0.29
N ASN A 153 25.98 -7.20 1.22
CA ASN A 153 25.39 -8.25 2.03
C ASN A 153 24.21 -7.75 2.88
N GLU A 154 24.28 -6.54 3.38
CA GLU A 154 23.23 -5.91 4.16
C GLU A 154 21.96 -5.72 3.32
N PHE A 155 22.10 -5.13 2.13
CA PHE A 155 20.98 -4.96 1.20
C PHE A 155 20.32 -6.31 0.86
N ASN A 156 21.13 -7.34 0.59
CA ASN A 156 20.63 -8.67 0.24
C ASN A 156 19.92 -9.39 1.41
N ARG A 157 20.14 -8.97 2.66
CA ARG A 157 19.39 -9.46 3.83
C ARG A 157 18.00 -8.86 3.84
N SER A 158 17.92 -7.53 3.74
CA SER A 158 16.69 -6.74 3.84
C SER A 158 15.80 -6.87 2.60
N PHE A 159 16.38 -6.96 1.41
CA PHE A 159 15.66 -6.99 0.15
C PHE A 159 15.87 -8.30 -0.62
N LYS A 160 14.88 -8.65 -1.42
CA LYS A 160 14.90 -9.71 -2.42
C LYS A 160 14.70 -9.05 -3.77
N VAL A 161 15.62 -9.31 -4.69
CA VAL A 161 15.60 -8.75 -6.04
C VAL A 161 15.43 -9.88 -7.04
N THR A 162 14.49 -9.70 -7.95
CA THR A 162 14.24 -10.58 -9.08
C THR A 162 14.03 -9.73 -10.31
N ALA A 163 14.58 -10.14 -11.44
CA ALA A 163 14.41 -9.42 -12.70
C ALA A 163 14.25 -10.40 -13.86
N ASN A 164 13.68 -9.94 -14.96
CA ASN A 164 13.63 -10.73 -16.19
C ASN A 164 15.05 -11.13 -16.64
N GLU A 165 15.99 -10.18 -16.57
CA GLU A 165 17.41 -10.39 -16.81
C GLU A 165 18.22 -9.71 -15.70
N LYS A 166 19.30 -10.35 -15.23
CA LYS A 166 20.14 -9.82 -14.15
C LYS A 166 20.76 -8.46 -14.48
N ILE A 167 21.05 -8.20 -15.76
CA ILE A 167 21.66 -6.94 -16.20
C ILE A 167 20.73 -5.73 -15.94
N GLU A 168 19.41 -5.91 -16.06
CA GLU A 168 18.44 -4.85 -15.80
C GLU A 168 18.40 -4.47 -14.31
N ALA A 169 18.49 -5.47 -13.42
CA ALA A 169 18.65 -5.22 -11.99
C ALA A 169 19.98 -4.53 -11.67
N ALA A 170 21.08 -4.92 -12.34
CA ALA A 170 22.39 -4.31 -12.12
C ALA A 170 22.45 -2.84 -12.57
N LYS A 171 21.79 -2.48 -13.67
CA LYS A 171 21.68 -1.09 -14.14
C LYS A 171 20.92 -0.21 -13.14
N LEU A 172 19.84 -0.72 -12.56
CA LEU A 172 19.04 0.00 -11.57
C LEU A 172 19.74 0.12 -10.22
N LEU A 173 20.31 -1.00 -9.74
CA LEU A 173 20.89 -1.12 -8.40
C LEU A 173 22.37 -0.77 -8.41
N THR A 174 22.67 0.46 -8.82
CA THR A 174 24.01 1.04 -8.68
C THR A 174 24.39 1.15 -7.19
N PRO A 175 25.68 1.25 -6.84
CA PRO A 175 26.11 1.37 -5.45
C PRO A 175 25.38 2.49 -4.67
N ALA A 176 25.20 3.67 -5.29
CA ALA A 176 24.50 4.79 -4.68
C ALA A 176 23.01 4.52 -4.41
N VAL A 177 22.32 3.82 -5.33
CA VAL A 177 20.92 3.42 -5.12
C VAL A 177 20.81 2.40 -3.99
N VAL A 178 21.72 1.42 -3.95
CA VAL A 178 21.75 0.41 -2.89
C VAL A 178 21.96 1.05 -1.52
N GLU A 179 22.90 2.00 -1.41
CA GLU A 179 23.15 2.76 -0.18
C GLU A 179 21.93 3.59 0.23
N THR A 180 21.30 4.29 -0.72
CA THR A 180 20.09 5.07 -0.46
C THR A 180 18.95 4.21 0.09
N LEU A 181 18.76 3.01 -0.46
CA LEU A 181 17.73 2.08 0.00
C LEU A 181 18.04 1.49 1.38
N ASN A 182 19.31 1.27 1.72
CA ASN A 182 19.69 0.83 3.06
C ASN A 182 19.43 1.94 4.10
N ASN A 183 19.87 3.17 3.85
CA ASN A 183 19.69 4.28 4.77
C ASN A 183 18.20 4.61 5.00
N GLY A 184 17.37 4.43 3.98
CA GLY A 184 15.92 4.59 4.11
C GLY A 184 15.25 3.60 5.08
N LEU A 185 15.88 2.45 5.36
CA LEU A 185 15.38 1.49 6.35
C LEU A 185 15.80 1.82 7.78
N GLU A 186 16.91 2.53 7.98
CA GLU A 186 17.38 2.91 9.33
C GLU A 186 16.55 4.04 9.94
N GLY A 187 15.86 4.83 9.10
CA GLY A 187 14.98 5.92 9.51
C GLY A 187 13.50 5.56 9.69
N SER A 188 13.11 4.30 9.51
CA SER A 188 11.71 3.81 9.58
C SER A 188 11.45 2.89 10.76
#